data_AF-A0A8S9X2J0-F1
#
_entry.id   AF-A0A8S9X2J0-F1
#
_cell.length_a   1.000
_cell.length_b   1.000
_cell.length_c   1.000
_cell.angle_alpha   90.00
_cell.angle_beta   90.00
_cell.angle_gamma   90.00
#
_symmetry.space_group_name_H-M   'P 1'
#
loop_
_entity.id
_entity.type
_entity.pdbx_description
1 polymer ?
#
loop_
_entity_poly.entity_id
_entity_poly.type
_entity_poly.pdbx_seq_one_letter_code
_entity_poly.pdbx_strand_id
1 'polypeptide(L)'
;MSGWWVWPVVWTLLVPVAPQRPSGWGKRHDLYIAGFFPYARSVPESAIGRGVMPAVKLALDHINDSPTVLRNYRLHMWWNDTQVSDLVEYHHR
;
A
#
# COMPACT_ATOMS: atom_id res chain seq x y z
N MET A 1 -25.79 -45.81 15.07
CA MET A 1 -24.84 -44.78 15.54
C MET A 1 -24.96 -43.61 14.58
N SER A 2 -25.86 -42.66 14.86
CA SER A 2 -26.19 -41.56 13.96
C SER A 2 -25.15 -40.44 14.10
N GLY A 3 -24.60 -39.98 12.97
CA GLY A 3 -23.52 -39.00 12.88
C GLY A 3 -24.01 -37.57 13.03
N TRP A 4 -24.37 -37.17 14.24
CA TRP A 4 -24.81 -35.79 14.55
C TRP A 4 -23.67 -34.76 14.52
N TRP A 5 -22.41 -35.20 14.37
CA TRP A 5 -21.22 -34.34 14.38
C TRP A 5 -20.78 -33.83 12.99
N VAL A 6 -21.37 -34.33 11.90
CA VAL A 6 -20.88 -34.03 10.53
C VAL A 6 -21.48 -32.73 9.95
N TRP A 7 -22.64 -32.32 10.47
CA TRP A 7 -23.38 -31.15 9.98
C TRP A 7 -22.69 -29.78 10.18
N PRO A 8 -22.07 -29.46 11.33
CA PRO A 8 -21.49 -28.13 11.51
C PRO A 8 -20.24 -27.90 10.65
N VAL A 9 -19.51 -28.95 10.26
CA VAL A 9 -18.26 -28.83 9.48
C VAL A 9 -18.53 -28.52 8.00
N VAL A 10 -19.64 -29.03 7.45
CA VAL A 10 -20.06 -28.74 6.06
C VAL A 10 -20.59 -27.31 5.92
N TRP A 11 -21.22 -26.76 6.96
CA TRP A 11 -21.73 -25.39 6.97
C TRP A 11 -20.63 -24.32 7.03
N THR A 12 -19.46 -24.64 7.57
CA THR A 12 -18.32 -23.72 7.62
C THR A 12 -17.55 -23.57 6.31
N LEU A 13 -17.70 -24.50 5.36
CA LEU A 13 -16.95 -24.49 4.09
C LEU A 13 -17.66 -23.78 2.94
N LEU A 14 -18.89 -23.29 3.16
CA LEU A 14 -19.73 -22.62 2.16
C LEU A 14 -20.04 -21.16 2.51
N VAL A 15 -19.14 -20.46 3.20
CA VAL A 15 -19.23 -18.99 3.28
C VAL A 15 -18.54 -18.43 2.03
N PRO A 16 -19.28 -17.95 1.01
CA PRO A 16 -18.66 -17.22 -0.07
C PRO A 16 -18.00 -15.99 0.53
N VAL A 17 -16.67 -15.92 0.45
CA VAL A 17 -15.92 -14.68 0.66
C VAL A 17 -16.44 -13.71 -0.39
N ALA A 18 -17.40 -12.87 -0.01
CA ALA A 18 -17.84 -11.79 -0.86
C ALA A 18 -16.59 -10.92 -1.13
N PRO A 19 -16.22 -10.68 -2.39
CA PRO A 19 -15.23 -9.66 -2.69
C PRO A 19 -15.72 -8.40 -2.00
N GLN A 20 -14.87 -7.79 -1.17
CA GLN A 20 -15.13 -6.47 -0.59
C GLN A 20 -15.05 -5.44 -1.73
N ARG A 21 -15.96 -5.54 -2.71
CA ARG A 21 -16.21 -4.48 -3.67
C ARG A 21 -16.71 -3.33 -2.82
N PRO A 22 -16.05 -2.17 -2.83
CA PRO A 22 -16.52 -1.04 -2.05
C PRO A 22 -17.91 -0.69 -2.53
N SER A 23 -18.88 -1.04 -1.70
CA SER A 23 -20.30 -0.92 -1.98
C SER A 23 -20.73 0.48 -1.57
N GLY A 24 -20.90 1.35 -2.55
CA GLY A 24 -21.52 2.65 -2.35
C GLY A 24 -21.40 3.51 -3.60
N TRP A 25 -22.51 3.72 -4.31
CA TRP A 25 -22.60 4.82 -5.25
C TRP A 25 -22.40 6.12 -4.43
N GLY A 26 -21.23 6.74 -4.55
CA GLY A 26 -20.93 8.05 -3.96
C GLY A 26 -19.97 8.09 -2.76
N LYS A 27 -19.51 6.96 -2.20
CA LYS A 27 -18.50 6.97 -1.13
C LYS A 27 -17.11 6.69 -1.70
N ARG A 28 -16.18 7.64 -1.54
CA ARG A 28 -14.76 7.44 -1.84
C ARG A 28 -14.09 6.69 -0.70
N HIS A 29 -13.30 5.67 -1.01
CA HIS A 29 -12.55 4.86 -0.07
C HIS A 29 -11.08 5.25 -0.07
N ASP A 30 -10.48 5.47 1.09
CA ASP A 30 -9.06 5.77 1.17
C ASP A 30 -8.23 4.49 1.00
N LEU A 31 -7.28 4.53 0.07
CA LEU A 31 -6.29 3.48 -0.16
C LEU A 31 -4.92 4.04 0.19
N TYR A 32 -4.18 3.36 1.05
CA TYR A 32 -2.85 3.78 1.48
C TYR A 32 -1.79 2.88 0.87
N ILE A 33 -0.77 3.48 0.27
CA ILE A 33 0.48 2.81 -0.08
C ILE A 33 1.61 3.32 0.80
N ALA A 34 2.51 2.42 1.19
CA ALA A 34 3.72 2.76 1.90
C ALA A 34 4.91 2.78 0.94
N GLY A 35 5.84 3.72 1.14
CA GLY A 35 7.06 3.82 0.35
C GLY A 35 8.28 4.08 1.23
N PHE A 36 9.40 3.48 0.86
CA PHE A 36 10.69 3.71 1.49
C PHE A 36 11.62 4.30 0.45
N PHE A 37 12.10 5.52 0.68
CA PHE A 37 12.94 6.23 -0.27
C PHE A 37 14.20 6.74 0.41
N PRO A 38 15.38 6.60 -0.21
CA PRO A 38 16.59 7.22 0.30
C PRO A 38 16.53 8.73 0.04
N TYR A 39 16.27 9.52 1.08
CA TYR A 39 15.96 10.94 0.95
C TYR A 39 16.91 11.87 1.73
N ALA A 40 17.78 11.29 2.56
CA ALA A 40 18.76 12.03 3.34
C ALA A 40 19.64 12.92 2.47
N ARG A 41 19.96 14.13 2.95
CA ARG A 41 20.88 15.04 2.25
C ARG A 41 22.35 14.72 2.50
N SER A 42 22.64 14.06 3.62
CA SER A 42 23.99 13.66 4.04
C SER A 42 24.55 12.51 3.20
N VAL A 43 23.68 11.72 2.55
CA VAL A 43 24.08 10.53 1.79
C VAL A 43 24.03 10.83 0.28
N PRO A 44 25.16 10.76 -0.45
CA PRO A 44 25.21 11.00 -1.90
C PRO A 44 24.23 10.12 -2.69
N GLU A 45 24.13 8.84 -2.33
CA GLU A 45 23.28 7.82 -2.94
C GLU A 45 21.79 8.17 -2.84
N SER A 46 21.41 8.99 -1.86
CA SER A 46 20.04 9.49 -1.71
C SER A 46 19.65 10.50 -2.79
N ALA A 47 20.55 10.92 -3.69
CA ALA A 47 20.21 11.73 -4.85
C ALA A 47 19.11 11.10 -5.72
N ILE A 48 19.13 9.77 -5.84
CA ILE A 48 18.12 9.03 -6.62
C ILE A 48 16.75 9.16 -5.97
N GLY A 49 16.61 8.90 -4.67
CA GLY A 49 15.31 9.02 -3.99
C GLY A 49 14.78 10.46 -3.98
N ARG A 50 15.67 11.47 -3.95
CA ARG A 50 15.29 12.88 -4.15
C ARG A 50 14.71 13.16 -5.54
N GLY A 51 15.19 12.50 -6.58
CA GLY A 51 14.65 12.58 -7.94
C GLY A 51 13.37 11.77 -8.16
N VAL A 52 13.23 10.62 -7.48
CA VAL A 52 12.06 9.74 -7.64
C VAL A 52 10.82 10.27 -6.91
N MET A 53 10.98 10.84 -5.70
CA MET A 53 9.83 11.28 -4.90
C MET A 53 8.90 12.28 -5.62
N PRO A 54 9.40 13.31 -6.35
CA PRO A 54 8.54 14.18 -7.16
C PRO A 54 7.73 13.42 -8.22
N ALA A 55 8.34 12.43 -8.88
CA ALA A 55 7.65 11.63 -9.89
C ALA A 55 6.54 10.77 -9.27
N VAL A 56 6.78 10.20 -8.08
CA VAL A 56 5.76 9.42 -7.36
C VAL A 56 4.58 10.30 -6.93
N LYS A 57 4.84 11.51 -6.44
CA LYS A 57 3.79 12.48 -6.10
C LYS A 57 2.95 12.86 -7.33
N LEU A 58 3.61 13.14 -8.45
CA LEU A 58 2.91 13.46 -9.70
C LEU A 58 2.06 12.28 -10.20
N ALA A 59 2.56 11.05 -10.07
CA ALA A 59 1.78 9.86 -10.42
C ALA A 59 0.56 9.66 -9.50
N LEU A 60 0.70 9.93 -8.20
CA LEU A 60 -0.42 9.91 -7.24
C LEU A 60 -1.51 10.90 -7.64
N ASP A 61 -1.12 12.13 -8.00
CA ASP A 61 -2.06 13.16 -8.44
C ASP A 61 -2.77 12.72 -9.73
N HIS A 62 -2.03 12.24 -10.73
CA HIS A 62 -2.61 11.72 -11.98
C HIS A 62 -3.59 10.56 -11.76
N ILE A 63 -3.31 9.64 -10.83
CA ILE A 63 -4.21 8.54 -10.50
C ILE A 63 -5.49 9.07 -9.82
N ASN A 64 -5.35 9.99 -8.87
CA ASN A 64 -6.48 10.55 -8.13
C ASN A 64 -7.40 11.44 -8.99
N ASP A 65 -6.85 12.11 -10.00
CA ASP A 65 -7.60 12.94 -10.94
C ASP A 65 -8.24 12.12 -12.07
N SER A 66 -7.82 10.87 -12.26
CA SER A 66 -8.35 10.01 -13.31
C SER A 66 -9.78 9.54 -12.99
N PRO A 67 -10.75 9.74 -13.90
CA PRO A 67 -12.12 9.27 -13.70
C PRO A 67 -12.28 7.75 -13.91
N THR A 68 -11.28 7.09 -14.50
CA THR A 68 -11.34 5.68 -14.89
C THR A 68 -10.44 4.78 -14.04
N VAL A 69 -9.33 5.30 -13.51
CA VAL A 69 -8.40 4.55 -12.66
C VAL A 69 -8.81 4.68 -11.20
N LEU A 70 -8.83 3.56 -10.46
CA LEU A 70 -9.18 3.53 -9.03
C LEU A 70 -10.47 4.30 -8.70
N ARG A 71 -11.50 4.15 -9.53
CA ARG A 71 -12.78 4.84 -9.35
C ARG A 71 -13.36 4.56 -7.97
N ASN A 72 -13.82 5.62 -7.30
CA ASN A 72 -14.31 5.62 -5.92
C ASN A 72 -13.23 5.30 -4.87
N TYR A 73 -11.95 5.39 -5.22
CA TYR A 73 -10.88 5.43 -4.25
C TYR A 73 -10.17 6.79 -4.26
N ARG A 74 -9.51 7.10 -3.15
CA ARG A 74 -8.51 8.15 -3.06
C ARG A 74 -7.22 7.52 -2.59
N LEU A 75 -6.20 7.57 -3.43
CA LEU A 75 -4.90 6.99 -3.14
C LEU A 75 -4.07 8.00 -2.34
N HIS A 76 -3.58 7.55 -1.19
CA HIS A 76 -2.67 8.28 -0.31
C HIS A 76 -1.36 7.51 -0.21
N MET A 77 -0.26 8.22 -0.01
CA MET A 77 1.03 7.60 0.26
C MET A 77 1.59 8.06 1.59
N TRP A 78 2.04 7.10 2.39
CA TRP A 78 2.95 7.34 3.50
C TRP A 78 4.34 6.91 3.08
N TRP A 79 5.33 7.77 3.31
CA TRP A 79 6.70 7.47 2.93
C TRP A 79 7.66 7.84 4.05
N ASN A 80 8.70 7.01 4.20
CA ASN A 80 9.77 7.22 5.17
C ASN A 80 11.12 7.31 4.45
N ASP A 81 11.98 8.18 4.97
CA ASP A 81 13.38 8.26 4.57
C ASP A 81 14.14 7.05 5.14
N THR A 82 14.77 6.27 4.26
CA THR A 82 15.59 5.12 4.68
C THR A 82 16.99 5.51 5.14
N GLN A 83 17.42 6.75 4.81
CA GLN A 83 18.77 7.26 5.02
C GLN A 83 19.89 6.40 4.41
N VAL A 84 19.55 5.35 3.64
CA VAL A 84 20.49 4.30 3.18
C VAL A 84 21.40 3.85 4.33
N SER A 85 20.83 3.57 5.52
CA SER A 85 21.54 3.14 6.73
C SER A 85 23.07 3.37 6.72
N ASP A 86 23.54 4.43 7.38
CA ASP A 86 24.96 4.71 7.67
C ASP A 86 25.71 3.57 8.40
N LEU A 87 25.09 2.39 8.59
CA LEU A 87 25.67 1.16 9.13
C LEU A 87 26.95 0.71 8.41
N VAL A 88 27.16 1.13 7.16
CA VAL A 88 28.43 0.88 6.45
C VAL A 88 29.52 1.87 6.87
N GLU A 89 29.18 3.12 7.22
CA GLU A 89 30.15 4.12 7.68
C GLU A 89 30.63 3.86 9.12
N TYR A 90 29.80 3.24 9.97
CA TYR A 90 30.20 2.86 11.33
C TYR A 90 31.18 1.68 11.40
N HIS A 91 31.25 0.82 10.39
CA HIS A 91 32.13 -0.36 10.42
C HIS A 91 33.51 -0.12 9.80
N HIS A 92 33.72 1.03 9.16
CA HIS A 92 34.96 1.43 8.50
C HIS A 92 35.67 2.64 9.15
N ARG A 93 35.22 3.08 10.34
CA ARG A 93 35.96 3.98 11.23
C ARG A 93 36.39 3.28 12.51
#